data_AF-A0A0N4XCD1-F1
#
_entry.id   AF-A0A0N4XCD1-F1
#
_cell.length_a   1.000
_cell.length_b   1.000
_cell.length_c   1.000
_cell.angle_alpha   90.00
_cell.angle_beta   90.00
_cell.angle_gamma   90.00
#
_symmetry.space_group_name_H-M   'P 1'
#
loop_
_entity.id
_entity.type
_entity.pdbx_description
1 polymer ?
#
loop_
_entity_poly.entity_id
_entity_poly.type
_entity_poly.pdbx_seq_one_letter_code
_entity_poly.pdbx_strand_id
1 'polypeptide(L)'
;MHPVLALTLGMLPFSWALICYENDEKGNVKEVSNDQWSYCAFIPESEHTNGRMFGLGKEVDNLEVYDVAFKQSDDLYKVLTLCVYEKYELDKLSPRFGRPEFMFRCVCNYNRCNAHKTFQRYLTGIRADNE
;
A
#
# COMPACT_ATOMS: atom_id res chain seq x y z
N MET A 1 9.13 54.03 -21.00
CA MET A 1 8.70 52.65 -21.32
C MET A 1 9.42 51.74 -20.33
N HIS A 2 8.70 51.15 -19.38
CA HIS A 2 9.24 50.22 -18.38
C HIS A 2 8.59 48.85 -18.63
N PRO A 3 9.34 47.74 -18.70
CA PRO A 3 8.73 46.44 -18.85
C PRO A 3 8.19 45.98 -17.49
N VAL A 4 6.91 45.62 -17.47
CA VAL A 4 6.30 44.92 -16.33
C VAL A 4 6.72 43.45 -16.44
N LEU A 5 7.53 42.99 -15.48
CA LEU A 5 7.86 41.58 -15.33
C LEU A 5 6.63 40.86 -14.77
N ALA A 6 5.95 40.06 -15.58
CA ALA A 6 4.87 39.20 -15.13
C ALA A 6 5.47 37.99 -14.39
N LEU A 7 5.29 37.94 -13.05
CA LEU A 7 5.58 36.75 -12.26
C LEU A 7 4.46 35.73 -12.52
N THR A 8 4.75 34.71 -13.32
CA THR A 8 3.92 33.51 -13.42
C THR A 8 4.15 32.66 -12.16
N LEU A 9 3.25 32.80 -11.18
CA LEU A 9 3.19 31.93 -10.01
C LEU A 9 2.72 30.55 -10.49
N GLY A 10 3.67 29.68 -10.87
CA GLY A 10 3.37 28.30 -11.23
C GLY A 10 2.80 27.57 -10.03
N MET A 11 1.54 27.15 -10.12
CA MET A 11 0.94 26.20 -9.17
C MET A 11 1.71 24.88 -9.29
N LEU A 12 2.63 24.62 -8.38
CA LEU A 12 3.23 23.29 -8.26
C LEU A 12 2.11 22.31 -7.88
N PRO A 13 1.95 21.18 -8.57
CA PRO A 13 0.99 20.17 -8.16
C PRO A 13 1.41 19.68 -6.77
N PHE A 14 0.55 19.87 -5.78
CA PHE A 14 0.68 19.18 -4.50
C PHE A 14 0.51 17.69 -4.80
N SER A 15 1.62 16.95 -4.84
CA SER A 15 1.57 15.49 -4.77
C SER A 15 1.07 15.15 -3.37
N TRP A 16 -0.18 14.68 -3.26
CA TRP A 16 -0.68 14.22 -1.97
C TRP A 16 0.03 12.92 -1.64
N ALA A 17 0.95 12.98 -0.68
CA ALA A 17 1.62 11.80 -0.17
C ALA A 17 0.57 10.83 0.41
N LEU A 18 0.68 9.55 0.03
CA LEU A 18 -0.20 8.52 0.56
C LEU A 18 0.12 8.30 2.04
N ILE A 19 -0.92 8.32 2.88
CA ILE A 19 -0.80 8.05 4.31
C ILE A 19 -1.13 6.59 4.57
N CYS A 20 -0.22 5.84 5.20
CA CYS A 20 -0.42 4.45 5.58
C CYS A 20 -0.13 4.25 7.07
N TYR A 21 -0.56 3.11 7.61
CA TYR A 21 -0.08 2.62 8.89
C TYR A 21 1.12 1.68 8.72
N GLU A 22 2.10 1.80 9.60
CA GLU A 22 3.31 0.98 9.65
C GLU A 22 3.56 0.38 11.02
N ASN A 23 3.99 -0.88 11.07
CA ASN A 23 4.53 -1.47 12.29
C ASN A 23 6.02 -1.09 12.43
N ASP A 24 6.41 -0.50 13.56
CA ASP A 24 7.82 -0.31 13.90
C ASP A 24 8.48 -1.63 14.37
N GLU A 25 9.80 -1.59 14.61
CA GLU A 25 10.58 -2.77 15.05
C GLU A 25 10.07 -3.40 16.35
N LYS A 26 9.30 -2.66 17.15
CA LYS A 26 8.70 -3.12 18.40
C LYS A 26 7.24 -3.55 18.23
N GLY A 27 6.72 -3.55 16.99
CA GLY A 27 5.34 -3.89 16.65
C GLY A 27 4.32 -2.77 16.88
N ASN A 28 4.74 -1.57 17.29
CA ASN A 28 3.81 -0.45 17.46
C ASN A 28 3.36 0.07 16.11
N VAL A 29 2.09 0.43 16.00
CA VAL A 29 1.51 0.99 14.78
C VAL A 29 1.68 2.51 14.77
N LYS A 30 2.20 3.06 13.67
CA LYS A 30 2.36 4.51 13.45
C LYS A 30 1.74 4.90 12.12
N GLU A 31 1.20 6.11 12.08
CA GLU A 31 0.82 6.74 10.82
C GLU A 31 2.06 7.35 10.15
N VAL A 32 2.24 7.07 8.87
CA VAL A 32 3.39 7.50 8.06
C VAL A 32 2.89 7.98 6.70
N SER A 33 3.59 8.94 6.10
CA SER A 33 3.25 9.48 4.78
C SER A 33 4.46 9.50 3.86
N ASN A 34 4.30 9.05 2.62
CA ASN A 34 5.36 9.06 1.62
C ASN A 34 4.77 9.33 0.23
N ASP A 35 5.40 10.22 -0.54
CA ASP A 35 4.96 10.63 -1.87
C ASP A 35 5.36 9.64 -2.98
N GLN A 36 6.20 8.66 -2.67
CA GLN A 36 6.59 7.58 -3.59
C GLN A 36 5.68 6.35 -3.48
N TRP A 37 4.81 6.28 -2.46
CA TRP A 37 3.92 5.15 -2.27
C TRP A 37 2.66 5.26 -3.11
N SER A 38 2.28 4.12 -3.69
CA SER A 38 1.04 3.98 -4.45
C SER A 38 0.00 3.16 -3.71
N TYR A 39 0.42 2.34 -2.73
CA TYR A 39 -0.47 1.45 -1.98
C TYR A 39 -0.09 1.41 -0.49
N CYS A 40 -1.08 1.11 0.34
CA CYS A 40 -0.85 0.60 1.69
C CYS A 40 -1.09 -0.92 1.69
N ALA A 41 -0.24 -1.65 2.39
CA ALA A 41 -0.30 -3.09 2.55
C ALA A 41 -0.78 -3.48 3.94
N PHE A 42 -1.48 -4.61 4.00
CA PHE A 42 -1.92 -5.29 5.21
C PHE A 42 -1.69 -6.80 5.07
N ILE A 43 -0.93 -7.37 5.99
CA ILE A 43 -0.74 -8.81 6.18
C ILE A 43 -1.44 -9.15 7.50
N PRO A 44 -2.49 -9.98 7.50
CA PRO A 44 -3.16 -10.38 8.73
C PRO A 44 -2.25 -11.25 9.60
N GLU A 45 -2.45 -11.11 10.91
CA GLU A 45 -1.85 -11.99 11.90
C GLU A 45 -2.40 -13.43 11.74
N SER A 46 -1.52 -14.41 11.91
CA SER A 46 -1.84 -15.84 11.90
C SER A 46 -1.19 -16.53 13.10
N GLU A 47 -1.47 -17.83 13.29
CA GLU A 47 -0.82 -18.63 14.34
C GLU A 47 0.72 -18.70 14.20
N HIS A 48 1.24 -18.38 13.01
CA HIS A 48 2.66 -18.52 12.68
C HIS A 48 3.36 -17.20 12.36
N THR A 49 2.60 -16.12 12.15
CA THR A 49 3.13 -14.85 11.68
C THR A 49 2.42 -13.68 12.35
N ASN A 50 3.20 -12.72 12.85
CA ASN A 50 2.64 -11.46 13.32
C ASN A 50 2.04 -10.69 12.14
N GLY A 51 0.93 -9.99 12.38
CA GLY A 51 0.35 -9.10 11.39
C GLY A 51 1.30 -7.94 11.08
N ARG A 52 1.27 -7.46 9.83
CA ARG A 52 2.11 -6.34 9.37
C ARG A 52 1.32 -5.36 8.52
N MET A 53 1.68 -4.09 8.65
CA MET A 53 1.14 -2.97 7.90
C MET A 53 2.34 -2.15 7.40
N PHE A 54 2.30 -1.72 6.15
CA PHE A 54 3.35 -0.87 5.57
C PHE A 54 2.92 -0.17 4.29
N GLY A 55 3.64 0.90 3.91
CA GLY A 55 3.50 1.52 2.61
C GLY A 55 4.24 0.77 1.50
N LEU A 56 3.74 0.85 0.27
CA LEU A 56 4.30 0.21 -0.92
C LEU A 56 4.56 1.24 -2.02
N GLY A 57 5.83 1.40 -2.37
CA GLY A 57 6.31 2.13 -3.54
C GLY A 57 7.15 1.22 -4.45
N LYS A 58 7.51 1.75 -5.63
CA LYS A 58 8.26 1.01 -6.67
C LYS A 58 9.68 0.63 -6.24
N GLU A 59 10.19 1.30 -5.21
CA GLU A 59 11.47 1.04 -4.59
C GLU A 59 11.47 -0.20 -3.69
N VAL A 60 10.29 -0.65 -3.24
CA VAL A 60 10.16 -1.77 -2.29
C VAL A 60 9.57 -3.03 -2.95
N ASP A 61 8.73 -2.88 -3.99
CA ASP A 61 8.05 -4.02 -4.61
C ASP A 61 7.76 -3.81 -6.11
N ASN A 62 7.53 -4.90 -6.84
CA ASN A 62 6.99 -4.86 -8.20
C ASN A 62 5.47 -4.61 -8.14
N LEU A 63 5.09 -3.37 -8.42
CA LEU A 63 3.70 -2.93 -8.33
C LEU A 63 2.84 -3.29 -9.55
N GLU A 64 3.41 -3.87 -10.61
CA GLU A 64 2.72 -4.08 -11.89
C GLU A 64 1.40 -4.85 -11.74
N VAL A 65 1.41 -5.91 -10.92
CA VAL A 65 0.20 -6.73 -10.67
C VAL A 65 -0.90 -5.90 -10.02
N TYR A 66 -0.55 -5.03 -9.06
CA TYR A 66 -1.50 -4.14 -8.39
C TYR A 66 -2.00 -3.06 -9.34
N ASP A 67 -1.09 -2.42 -10.06
CA ASP A 67 -1.40 -1.36 -11.03
C ASP A 67 -2.40 -1.86 -12.07
N VAL A 68 -2.22 -3.07 -12.61
CA VAL A 68 -3.15 -3.66 -13.59
C VAL A 68 -4.54 -3.87 -12.99
N ALA A 69 -4.62 -4.35 -11.75
CA ALA A 69 -5.89 -4.60 -11.07
C ALA A 69 -6.63 -3.30 -10.74
N PHE A 70 -5.96 -2.32 -10.11
CA PHE A 70 -6.60 -1.05 -9.73
C PHE A 70 -6.97 -0.19 -10.94
N LYS A 71 -6.23 -0.28 -12.06
CA LYS A 71 -6.57 0.39 -13.33
C LYS A 71 -7.87 -0.10 -13.97
N GLN A 72 -8.43 -1.24 -13.55
CA GLN A 72 -9.75 -1.67 -14.01
C GLN A 72 -10.90 -0.86 -13.37
N SER A 73 -10.60 0.00 -12.38
CA SER A 73 -11.59 0.87 -11.78
C SER A 73 -12.02 1.97 -12.74
N ASP A 74 -13.32 2.22 -12.82
CA ASP A 74 -13.95 3.31 -13.57
C ASP A 74 -15.00 4.03 -12.71
N ASP A 75 -15.82 4.88 -13.32
CA ASP A 75 -16.86 5.66 -12.63
C ASP A 75 -18.01 4.80 -12.07
N LEU A 76 -18.17 3.55 -12.54
CA LEU A 76 -19.23 2.63 -12.14
C LEU A 76 -18.73 1.52 -11.21
N TYR A 77 -17.51 1.04 -11.41
CA TYR A 77 -16.92 -0.06 -10.65
C TYR A 77 -15.56 0.36 -10.10
N LYS A 78 -15.34 0.15 -8.80
CA LYS A 78 -14.08 0.50 -8.15
C LYS A 78 -13.48 -0.70 -7.45
N VAL A 79 -12.22 -1.00 -7.75
CA VAL A 79 -11.42 -1.96 -6.98
C VAL A 79 -10.95 -1.26 -5.70
N LEU A 80 -11.51 -1.68 -4.56
CA LEU A 80 -11.19 -1.06 -3.27
C LEU A 80 -9.97 -1.70 -2.59
N THR A 81 -9.75 -2.98 -2.83
CA THR A 81 -8.65 -3.75 -2.28
C THR A 81 -8.37 -4.96 -3.16
N LEU A 82 -7.11 -5.40 -3.19
CA LEU A 82 -6.72 -6.70 -3.74
C LEU A 82 -6.04 -7.52 -2.63
N CYS A 83 -6.42 -8.79 -2.45
CA CYS A 83 -5.75 -9.69 -1.52
C CYS A 83 -5.19 -10.90 -2.28
N VAL A 84 -3.89 -11.14 -2.13
CA VAL A 84 -3.13 -12.14 -2.89
C VAL A 84 -2.45 -13.10 -1.91
N TYR A 85 -2.51 -14.40 -2.23
CA TYR A 85 -1.72 -15.42 -1.56
C TYR A 85 -0.46 -15.68 -2.38
N GLU A 86 0.68 -15.25 -1.86
CA GLU A 86 1.95 -15.19 -2.55
C GLU A 86 2.87 -16.33 -2.09
N LYS A 87 3.61 -16.91 -3.04
CA LYS A 87 4.66 -17.90 -2.79
C LYS A 87 6.01 -17.28 -3.14
N TYR A 88 6.90 -17.22 -2.16
CA TYR A 88 8.27 -16.75 -2.33
C TYR A 88 9.23 -17.94 -2.40
N GLU A 89 9.89 -18.08 -3.54
CA GLU A 89 10.95 -19.06 -3.77
C GLU A 89 12.31 -18.47 -3.37
N LEU A 90 12.61 -18.55 -2.07
CA LEU A 90 13.84 -17.98 -1.49
C LEU A 90 15.07 -18.88 -1.66
N ASP A 91 14.88 -20.12 -2.11
CA ASP A 91 15.95 -21.07 -2.42
C ASP A 91 16.90 -20.53 -3.50
N LYS A 92 16.40 -19.68 -4.38
CA LYS A 92 17.18 -18.95 -5.39
C LYS A 92 18.09 -17.86 -4.81
N LEU A 93 17.76 -17.32 -3.63
CA LEU A 93 18.57 -16.32 -2.92
C LEU A 93 19.62 -16.98 -2.02
N SER A 94 19.28 -18.10 -1.38
CA SER A 94 20.25 -18.93 -0.67
C SER A 94 19.74 -20.35 -0.51
N PRO A 95 20.59 -21.39 -0.70
CA PRO A 95 20.25 -22.77 -0.39
C PRO A 95 19.80 -22.99 1.07
N ARG A 96 20.14 -22.07 1.98
CA ARG A 96 19.71 -22.11 3.38
C ARG A 96 18.22 -21.80 3.56
N PHE A 97 17.59 -21.09 2.63
CA PHE A 97 16.16 -20.82 2.59
C PHE A 97 15.43 -21.84 1.72
N GLY A 98 15.84 -23.12 1.78
CA GLY A 98 15.38 -24.19 0.90
C GLY A 98 13.90 -24.59 1.02
N ARG A 99 13.05 -23.74 1.62
CA ARG A 99 11.60 -23.91 1.69
C ARG A 99 10.92 -22.63 1.20
N PRO A 100 9.90 -22.74 0.33
CA PRO A 100 9.10 -21.59 -0.04
C PRO A 100 8.43 -20.96 1.17
N GLU A 101 8.43 -19.63 1.21
CA GLU A 101 7.63 -18.86 2.17
C GLU A 101 6.30 -18.46 1.53
N PHE A 102 5.24 -18.43 2.34
CA PHE A 102 3.91 -18.04 1.87
C PHE A 102 3.41 -16.85 2.66
N MET A 103 2.77 -15.92 1.97
CA MET A 103 2.27 -14.70 2.57
C MET A 103 0.91 -14.35 1.99
N PHE A 104 -0.08 -14.14 2.86
CA PHE A 104 -1.35 -13.57 2.45
C PHE A 104 -1.28 -12.05 2.67
N ARG A 105 -1.38 -11.28 1.60
CA ARG A 105 -1.21 -9.82 1.63
C ARG A 105 -2.36 -9.14 0.92
N CYS A 106 -2.95 -8.15 1.57
CA CYS A 106 -3.90 -7.24 0.98
C CYS A 106 -3.27 -5.88 0.71
N VAL A 107 -3.72 -5.22 -0.36
CA VAL A 107 -3.31 -3.86 -0.74
C VAL A 107 -4.52 -2.99 -1.06
N CYS A 108 -4.41 -1.70 -0.79
CA CYS A 108 -5.41 -0.66 -1.05
C CYS A 108 -4.71 0.66 -1.38
N ASN A 109 -5.36 1.59 -2.10
CA ASN A 109 -4.73 2.77 -2.71
C ASN A 109 -5.29 4.12 -2.23
N TYR A 110 -5.75 4.20 -0.98
CA TYR A 110 -6.23 5.45 -0.38
C TYR A 110 -5.74 5.60 1.06
N ASN A 111 -5.82 6.82 1.57
CA ASN A 111 -5.26 7.16 2.88
C ASN A 111 -5.81 6.27 3.99
N ARG A 112 -4.90 5.73 4.81
CA ARG A 112 -5.17 5.00 6.05
C ARG A 112 -5.97 3.71 5.86
N CYS A 113 -6.11 3.22 4.63
CA CYS A 113 -6.93 2.05 4.29
C CYS A 113 -6.50 0.74 4.97
N ASN A 114 -5.26 0.67 5.48
CA ASN A 114 -4.72 -0.49 6.19
C ASN A 114 -4.83 -0.39 7.73
N ALA A 115 -5.74 0.42 8.28
CA ALA A 115 -5.86 0.70 9.72
C ALA A 115 -6.18 -0.51 10.62
N HIS A 116 -6.80 -1.54 10.07
CA HIS A 116 -7.39 -2.62 10.85
C HIS A 116 -6.46 -3.81 11.00
N LYS A 117 -6.35 -4.33 12.24
CA LYS A 117 -5.43 -5.42 12.59
C LYS A 117 -5.90 -6.82 12.22
N THR A 118 -7.19 -6.99 11.94
CA THR A 118 -7.76 -8.30 11.58
C THR A 118 -8.36 -8.25 10.18
N PHE A 119 -8.31 -9.38 9.46
CA PHE A 119 -8.80 -9.46 8.09
C PHE A 119 -10.27 -9.07 7.94
N GLN A 120 -11.14 -9.53 8.85
CA GLN A 120 -12.56 -9.18 8.80
C GLN A 120 -12.80 -7.68 9.04
N ARG A 121 -12.08 -7.07 9.98
CA ARG A 121 -12.19 -5.63 10.23
C ARG A 121 -11.61 -4.82 9.07
N TYR A 122 -10.54 -5.29 8.45
CA TYR A 122 -9.97 -4.68 7.24
C TYR A 122 -11.01 -4.63 6.11
N LEU A 123 -11.64 -5.75 5.77
CA LEU A 123 -12.67 -5.78 4.72
C LEU A 123 -13.88 -4.90 5.06
N THR A 124 -14.32 -4.90 6.32
CA THR A 124 -15.45 -4.09 6.77
C THR A 124 -15.11 -2.59 6.72
N GLY A 125 -13.92 -2.22 7.17
CA GLY A 125 -13.43 -0.84 7.12
C GLY A 125 -13.32 -0.31 5.70
N ILE A 126 -12.75 -1.11 4.79
CA ILE A 126 -12.65 -0.70 3.38
C ILE A 126 -14.01 -0.41 2.76
N ARG A 127 -15.01 -1.24 3.08
CA ARG A 127 -16.37 -1.00 2.63
C ARG A 127 -16.90 0.31 3.19
N ALA A 128 -16.83 0.49 4.51
CA ALA A 128 -17.35 1.68 5.18
C ALA A 128 -16.68 2.99 4.72
N ASP A 129 -15.38 2.95 4.41
CA ASP A 129 -14.61 4.12 3.95
C ASP A 129 -14.96 4.54 2.49
N ASN A 130 -15.69 3.70 1.75
CA ASN A 130 -16.02 3.90 0.34
C ASN A 130 -17.54 3.83 0.04
N GLU A 131 -18.38 3.85 1.08
CA GLU A 131 -19.84 4.07 1.00
C GLU A 131 -20.17 5.56 1.15
#